data_AF-A0A955F6H6-F1
#
_entry.id   AF-A0A955F6H6-F1
#
_cell.length_a   1.000
_cell.length_b   1.000
_cell.length_c   1.000
_cell.angle_alpha   90.00
_cell.angle_beta   90.00
_cell.angle_gamma   90.00
#
_symmetry.space_group_name_H-M   'P 1'
#
loop_
_entity.id
_entity.type
_entity.pdbx_description
1 polymer ?
#
loop_
_entity_poly.entity_id
_entity_poly.type
_entity_poly.pdbx_seq_one_letter_code
_entity_poly.pdbx_strand_id
1 'polypeptide(L)'
;DLRALVESYDESEHELELVHLSHAFWPRFMQLAVGGLTSRTNVGLDGGIELPIFDSGAADIAVAEARRGRARATYRAALHGLRSEIRQAVLAYQEQQRRRRFLSDRLEPSLQQAEELLRTGFESGAIDPLKLVDIETRVWDARRAGTEATFGLEQARAHLAATIGRVFESR
;
A
#
# COMPACT_ATOMS: atom_id res chain seq x y z
N ASP A 1 5.94 0.80 6.28
CA ASP A 1 7.20 0.46 5.59
C ASP A 1 7.22 -1.04 5.34
N LEU A 2 7.40 -1.48 4.10
CA LEU A 2 7.31 -2.91 3.75
C LEU A 2 8.53 -3.68 4.27
N ARG A 3 9.69 -3.03 4.37
CA ARG A 3 10.93 -3.60 4.91
C ARG A 3 10.78 -4.03 6.37
N ALA A 4 10.27 -3.13 7.21
CA ALA A 4 9.98 -3.41 8.62
C ALA A 4 8.92 -4.52 8.78
N LEU A 5 7.98 -4.66 7.83
CA LEU A 5 7.00 -5.74 7.84
C LEU A 5 7.60 -7.09 7.47
N VAL A 6 8.55 -7.13 6.53
CA VAL A 6 9.32 -8.35 6.20
C VAL A 6 10.17 -8.76 7.40
N GLU A 7 10.87 -7.81 8.02
CA GLU A 7 11.67 -8.06 9.22
C GLU A 7 10.82 -8.60 10.37
N SER A 8 9.65 -7.99 10.64
CA SER A 8 8.71 -8.51 11.66
C SER A 8 8.15 -9.90 11.32
N TYR A 9 8.08 -10.26 10.04
CA TYR A 9 7.66 -11.59 9.61
C TYR A 9 8.77 -12.61 9.86
N ASP A 10 10.01 -12.28 9.48
CA ASP A 10 11.18 -13.14 9.68
C ASP A 10 11.50 -13.35 11.17
N GLU A 11 11.33 -12.31 12.00
CA GLU A 11 11.39 -12.40 13.46
C GLU A 11 10.33 -13.36 14.02
N SER A 12 9.09 -13.29 13.51
CA SER A 12 8.01 -14.18 13.95
C SER A 12 8.21 -15.64 13.54
N GLU A 13 8.92 -15.91 12.43
CA GLU A 13 9.32 -17.26 12.03
C GLU A 13 10.43 -17.78 12.96
N HIS A 14 11.43 -16.95 13.30
CA HIS A 14 12.49 -17.32 14.23
C HIS A 14 11.95 -17.58 15.65
N GLU A 15 11.00 -16.78 16.14
CA GLU A 15 10.34 -17.04 17.43
C GLU A 15 9.65 -18.41 17.45
N LEU A 16 8.96 -18.78 16.36
CA LEU A 16 8.27 -20.07 16.25
C LEU A 16 9.25 -21.25 16.21
N GLU A 17 10.38 -21.11 15.53
CA GLU A 17 11.45 -22.11 15.54
C GLU A 17 12.07 -22.28 16.93
N LEU A 18 12.32 -21.19 17.64
CA LEU A 18 12.86 -21.22 19.00
C LEU A 18 11.90 -21.86 20.00
N VAL A 19 10.59 -21.62 19.86
CA VAL A 19 9.56 -22.26 20.70
C VAL A 19 9.48 -23.76 20.41
N HIS A 20 9.59 -24.19 19.16
CA HIS A 20 9.66 -25.62 18.84
C HIS A 20 10.94 -26.28 19.37
N LEU A 21 12.07 -25.57 19.37
CA LEU A 21 13.34 -26.08 19.90
C LEU A 21 13.38 -26.09 21.43
N SER A 22 12.76 -25.13 22.11
CA SER A 22 12.67 -25.12 23.59
C SER A 22 11.74 -26.20 24.13
N HIS A 23 10.71 -26.57 23.35
CA HIS A 23 9.86 -27.74 23.61
C HIS A 23 10.42 -29.04 23.01
N ALA A 24 11.54 -29.01 22.28
CA ALA A 24 12.23 -30.23 21.87
C ALA A 24 12.76 -30.93 23.12
N PHE A 25 12.49 -32.24 23.19
CA PHE A 25 12.54 -33.19 24.30
C PHE A 25 13.81 -33.27 25.20
N TRP A 26 14.73 -32.30 25.18
CA TRP A 26 15.96 -32.40 25.94
C TRP A 26 15.67 -32.64 27.43
N PRO A 27 16.07 -33.79 27.99
CA PRO A 27 15.62 -34.15 29.33
C PRO A 27 16.30 -33.26 30.37
N ARG A 28 15.50 -32.56 31.19
CA ARG A 28 15.98 -31.78 32.34
C ARG A 28 16.20 -32.72 33.53
N PHE A 29 17.22 -33.59 33.47
CA PHE A 29 17.50 -34.59 34.51
C PHE A 29 18.49 -34.12 35.61
N MET A 30 18.94 -32.86 35.57
CA MET A 30 19.86 -32.33 36.59
C MET A 30 19.43 -30.93 37.03
N GLN A 31 18.58 -30.87 38.07
CA GLN A 31 18.51 -29.70 38.95
C GLN A 31 19.08 -30.11 40.31
N LEU A 32 20.25 -29.58 40.66
CA LEU A 32 20.85 -29.70 41.99
C LEU A 32 20.04 -28.82 42.96
N ALA A 33 19.10 -29.41 43.69
CA ALA A 33 18.37 -28.73 44.75
C ALA A 33 19.21 -28.69 46.04
N VAL A 34 19.76 -27.51 46.38
CA VAL A 34 20.37 -27.27 47.70
C VAL A 34 19.27 -26.79 48.66
N GLY A 35 18.60 -27.73 49.31
CA GLY A 35 17.60 -27.44 50.34
C GLY A 35 18.24 -27.16 51.69
N GLY A 36 18.24 -25.91 52.13
CA GLY A 36 18.65 -25.53 53.48
C GLY A 36 17.46 -25.37 54.42
N LEU A 37 17.39 -26.18 55.48
CA LEU A 37 16.91 -25.80 56.82
C LEU A 37 17.12 -26.98 57.81
N THR A 38 17.64 -26.65 59.00
CA THR A 38 17.83 -27.47 60.22
C THR A 38 18.91 -28.58 60.24
N SER A 39 20.06 -28.25 60.84
CA SER A 39 21.01 -29.08 61.64
C SER A 39 21.42 -30.51 61.23
N ARG A 40 21.19 -30.95 60.00
CA ARG A 40 21.79 -32.18 59.48
C ARG A 40 22.00 -32.06 57.98
N THR A 41 23.26 -32.07 57.54
CA THR A 41 23.62 -32.08 56.12
C THR A 41 23.21 -33.42 55.51
N ASN A 42 21.98 -33.52 55.01
CA ASN A 42 21.56 -34.60 54.13
C ASN A 42 21.87 -34.18 52.69
N VAL A 43 22.83 -34.87 52.07
CA VAL A 43 23.04 -34.82 50.62
C VAL A 43 22.08 -35.84 50.01
N GLY A 44 20.91 -35.38 49.58
CA GLY A 44 19.95 -36.19 48.82
C GLY A 44 20.14 -35.96 47.33
N LEU A 45 20.40 -37.02 46.58
CA LEU A 45 20.23 -37.01 45.13
C LEU A 45 18.76 -37.33 44.87
N ASP A 46 17.94 -36.30 44.68
CA ASP A 46 16.56 -36.48 44.24
C ASP A 46 16.51 -36.39 42.71
N GLY A 47 15.98 -37.41 42.07
CA GLY A 47 15.88 -37.55 40.63
C GLY A 47 14.42 -37.61 40.21
N GLY A 48 13.80 -36.44 40.02
CA GLY A 48 12.45 -36.34 39.47
C GLY A 48 12.47 -36.40 37.94
N ILE A 49 11.70 -37.33 37.36
CA ILE A 49 11.39 -37.30 35.93
C ILE A 49 10.16 -36.42 35.76
N GLU A 50 10.37 -35.13 35.49
CA GLU A 50 9.30 -34.23 35.05
C GLU A 50 9.04 -34.55 33.56
N LEU A 51 8.17 -35.52 33.30
CA LEU A 51 7.64 -35.72 31.96
C LEU A 51 6.67 -34.57 31.67
N PRO A 52 6.88 -33.75 30.63
CA PRO A 52 5.93 -32.74 30.19
C PRO A 52 4.77 -33.43 29.44
N ILE A 53 4.05 -34.30 30.12
CA ILE A 53 2.78 -34.87 29.66
C ILE A 53 1.60 -33.99 30.08
N PHE A 54 1.80 -33.04 31.01
CA PHE A 54 0.74 -32.19 31.57
C PHE A 54 0.98 -30.67 31.48
N ASP A 55 2.17 -30.20 31.07
CA ASP A 55 2.39 -28.78 30.77
C ASP A 55 2.49 -28.59 29.26
N SER A 56 1.30 -28.47 28.65
CA SER A 56 1.14 -28.40 27.21
C SER A 56 1.63 -27.04 26.71
N GLY A 57 2.89 -26.97 26.30
CA GLY A 57 3.46 -25.89 25.46
C GLY A 57 2.63 -25.57 24.20
N ALA A 58 1.57 -26.34 23.93
CA ALA A 58 0.51 -26.03 22.99
C ALA A 58 -0.02 -24.59 23.11
N ALA A 59 -0.09 -24.00 24.31
CA ALA A 59 -0.51 -22.61 24.46
C ALA A 59 0.52 -21.62 23.87
N ASP A 60 1.80 -21.79 24.15
CA ASP A 60 2.88 -20.94 23.64
C ASP A 60 3.09 -21.13 22.13
N ILE A 61 2.98 -22.37 21.65
CA ILE A 61 2.99 -22.69 20.21
C ILE A 61 1.79 -22.03 19.52
N ALA A 62 0.58 -22.13 20.08
CA ALA A 62 -0.61 -21.49 19.51
C ALA A 62 -0.49 -19.96 19.48
N VAL A 63 0.13 -19.35 20.49
CA VAL A 63 0.40 -17.90 20.52
C VAL A 63 1.44 -17.53 19.45
N ALA A 64 2.52 -18.28 19.32
CA ALA A 64 3.54 -18.05 18.29
C ALA A 64 2.96 -18.22 16.87
N GLU A 65 2.15 -19.25 16.64
CA GLU A 65 1.44 -19.46 15.37
C GLU A 65 0.47 -18.31 15.06
N ALA A 66 -0.28 -17.82 16.06
CA ALA A 66 -1.17 -16.69 15.89
C ALA A 66 -0.40 -15.40 15.55
N ARG A 67 0.75 -15.15 16.18
CA ARG A 67 1.63 -14.01 15.88
C ARG A 67 2.16 -14.08 14.45
N ARG A 68 2.69 -15.23 14.03
CA ARG A 68 3.12 -15.48 12.66
C ARG A 68 1.99 -15.27 11.65
N GLY A 69 0.81 -15.82 11.95
CA GLY A 69 -0.40 -15.64 11.13
C GLY A 69 -0.77 -14.17 10.95
N ARG A 70 -0.71 -13.39 12.04
CA ARG A 70 -0.95 -11.95 12.02
C ARG A 70 0.11 -11.19 11.22
N ALA A 71 1.40 -11.49 11.40
CA ALA A 71 2.49 -10.86 10.66
C ALA A 71 2.33 -11.11 9.15
N ARG A 72 2.06 -12.36 8.76
CA ARG A 72 1.81 -12.74 7.36
C ARG A 72 0.59 -12.04 6.76
N ALA A 73 -0.51 -11.96 7.51
CA ALA A 73 -1.72 -11.27 7.04
C ALA A 73 -1.46 -9.76 6.85
N THR A 74 -0.72 -9.15 7.78
CA THR A 74 -0.35 -7.73 7.72
C THR A 74 0.56 -7.44 6.52
N TYR A 75 1.55 -8.28 6.28
CA TYR A 75 2.43 -8.18 5.09
C TYR A 75 1.64 -8.28 3.78
N ARG A 76 0.74 -9.26 3.67
CA ARG A 76 -0.12 -9.42 2.48
C ARG A 76 -1.03 -8.22 2.27
N ALA A 77 -1.65 -7.72 3.34
CA ALA A 77 -2.50 -6.54 3.28
C ALA A 77 -1.72 -5.31 2.78
N ALA A 78 -0.51 -5.10 3.29
CA ALA A 78 0.38 -4.04 2.81
C ALA A 78 0.69 -4.20 1.31
N LEU A 79 1.12 -5.39 0.87
CA LEU A 79 1.41 -5.65 -0.55
C LEU A 79 0.20 -5.41 -1.47
N HIS A 80 -0.99 -5.81 -1.04
CA HIS A 80 -2.23 -5.52 -1.76
C HIS A 80 -2.56 -4.02 -1.79
N GLY A 81 -2.31 -3.31 -0.69
CA GLY A 81 -2.42 -1.87 -0.59
C GLY A 81 -1.55 -1.15 -1.62
N LEU A 82 -0.23 -1.42 -1.64
CA LEU A 82 0.69 -0.80 -2.59
C LEU A 82 0.29 -1.10 -4.06
N ARG A 83 -0.12 -2.34 -4.35
CA ARG A 83 -0.61 -2.70 -5.69
C ARG A 83 -1.86 -1.91 -6.09
N SER A 84 -2.78 -1.71 -5.14
CA SER A 84 -3.99 -0.92 -5.36
C SER A 84 -3.65 0.54 -5.63
N GLU A 85 -2.75 1.14 -4.85
CA GLU A 85 -2.32 2.53 -5.03
C GLU A 85 -1.67 2.75 -6.41
N ILE A 86 -0.76 1.87 -6.82
CA ILE A 86 -0.15 1.95 -8.17
C ILE A 86 -1.23 1.86 -9.24
N ARG A 87 -2.17 0.90 -9.11
CA ARG A 87 -3.26 0.74 -10.08
C ARG A 87 -4.13 1.99 -10.16
N GLN A 88 -4.48 2.59 -9.03
CA GLN A 88 -5.25 3.83 -8.97
C GLN A 88 -4.50 4.99 -9.63
N ALA A 89 -3.20 5.15 -9.36
CA ALA A 89 -2.38 6.18 -9.98
C ALA A 89 -2.28 6.01 -11.50
N VAL A 90 -2.12 4.78 -11.99
CA VAL A 90 -2.10 4.48 -13.45
C VAL A 90 -3.45 4.78 -14.09
N LEU A 91 -4.56 4.38 -13.46
CA LEU A 91 -5.91 4.65 -13.98
C LEU A 91 -6.18 6.15 -14.04
N ALA A 92 -5.79 6.91 -13.01
CA ALA A 92 -5.90 8.36 -12.98
C ALA A 92 -5.09 9.01 -14.11
N TYR A 93 -3.85 8.58 -14.33
CA TYR A 93 -3.03 9.05 -15.44
C TYR A 93 -3.66 8.76 -16.81
N GLN A 94 -4.13 7.52 -17.02
CA GLN A 94 -4.79 7.13 -18.28
C GLN A 94 -6.05 7.96 -18.55
N GLU A 95 -6.83 8.26 -17.51
CA GLU A 95 -8.03 9.08 -17.64
C GLU A 95 -7.69 10.51 -18.06
N GLN A 96 -6.71 11.14 -17.40
CA GLN A 96 -6.27 12.48 -17.80
C GLN A 96 -5.66 12.49 -19.21
N GLN A 97 -4.95 11.43 -19.59
CA GLN A 97 -4.41 11.29 -20.94
C GLN A 97 -5.52 11.19 -22.00
N ARG A 98 -6.56 10.40 -21.74
CA ARG A 98 -7.75 10.31 -22.61
C ARG A 98 -8.45 11.66 -22.73
N ARG A 99 -8.64 12.36 -21.61
CA ARG A 99 -9.27 13.69 -21.57
C ARG A 99 -8.48 14.70 -22.40
N ARG A 100 -7.16 14.77 -22.22
CA ARG A 100 -6.29 15.66 -23.00
C ARG A 100 -6.31 15.33 -24.49
N ARG A 101 -6.30 14.05 -24.87
CA ARG A 101 -6.44 13.62 -26.28
C ARG A 101 -7.79 14.04 -26.87
N PHE A 102 -8.89 13.81 -26.15
CA PHE A 102 -10.22 14.22 -26.63
C PHE A 102 -10.30 15.73 -26.88
N LEU A 103 -9.80 16.54 -25.94
CA LEU A 103 -9.81 17.99 -26.08
C LEU A 103 -8.91 18.46 -27.24
N SER A 104 -7.70 17.90 -27.35
CA SER A 104 -6.74 18.26 -28.40
C SER A 104 -7.19 17.82 -29.80
N ASP A 105 -7.68 16.58 -29.93
CA ASP A 105 -7.87 15.95 -31.24
C ASP A 105 -9.29 16.17 -31.80
N ARG A 106 -10.27 16.43 -30.94
CA ARG A 106 -11.67 16.61 -31.36
C ARG A 106 -12.22 17.99 -31.08
N LEU A 107 -11.99 18.51 -29.87
CA LEU A 107 -12.59 19.78 -29.47
C LEU A 107 -11.92 20.97 -30.16
N GLU A 108 -10.58 21.05 -30.13
CA GLU A 108 -9.84 22.19 -30.71
C GLU A 108 -10.14 22.40 -32.21
N PRO A 109 -10.12 21.37 -33.09
CA PRO A 109 -10.47 21.56 -34.50
C PRO A 109 -11.93 22.00 -34.70
N SER A 110 -12.85 21.50 -33.88
CA SER A 110 -14.26 21.89 -33.92
C SER A 110 -14.46 23.35 -33.49
N LEU A 111 -13.69 23.82 -32.51
CA LEU A 111 -13.74 25.22 -32.06
C LEU A 111 -13.18 26.15 -33.14
N GLN A 112 -12.08 25.77 -33.80
CA GLN A 112 -11.50 26.56 -34.90
C GLN A 112 -12.49 26.73 -36.06
N GLN A 113 -13.15 25.64 -36.47
CA GLN A 113 -14.19 25.71 -37.51
C GLN A 113 -15.37 26.59 -37.09
N ALA A 114 -15.79 26.51 -35.81
CA ALA A 114 -16.86 27.35 -35.30
C ALA A 114 -16.45 28.84 -35.30
N GLU A 115 -15.23 29.18 -34.87
CA GLU A 115 -14.69 30.54 -34.89
C GLU A 115 -14.62 31.10 -36.33
N GLU A 116 -14.22 30.30 -37.31
CA GLU A 116 -14.20 30.70 -38.73
C GLU A 116 -15.60 31.01 -39.26
N LEU A 117 -16.56 30.10 -39.04
CA LEU A 117 -17.95 30.29 -39.47
C LEU A 117 -18.59 31.53 -38.83
N LEU A 118 -18.29 31.78 -37.55
CA LEU A 118 -18.79 32.95 -36.82
C LEU A 118 -18.22 34.25 -37.36
N ARG A 119 -16.93 34.26 -37.67
CA ARG A 119 -16.29 35.43 -38.26
C ARG A 119 -16.90 35.79 -39.61
N THR A 120 -17.07 34.81 -40.48
CA THR A 120 -17.71 35.01 -41.79
C THR A 120 -19.16 35.46 -41.64
N GLY A 121 -19.93 34.86 -40.73
CA GLY A 121 -21.33 35.25 -40.48
C GLY A 121 -21.49 36.63 -39.84
N PHE A 122 -20.54 37.05 -39.01
CA PHE A 122 -20.50 38.40 -38.45
C PHE A 122 -20.13 39.44 -39.51
N GLU A 123 -19.10 39.17 -40.33
CA GLU A 123 -18.69 40.04 -41.44
C GLU A 123 -19.80 40.23 -42.49
N SER A 124 -20.63 39.19 -42.70
CA SER A 124 -21.79 39.28 -43.59
C SER A 124 -23.03 39.90 -42.93
N GLY A 125 -22.96 40.30 -41.66
CA GLY A 125 -24.09 40.83 -40.88
C GLY A 125 -25.20 39.81 -40.58
N ALA A 126 -24.94 38.51 -40.78
CA ALA A 126 -25.91 37.44 -40.55
C ALA A 126 -26.00 37.01 -39.08
N ILE A 127 -25.03 37.43 -38.26
CA ILE A 127 -24.93 37.08 -36.84
C ILE A 127 -24.97 38.34 -35.97
N ASP A 128 -25.79 38.28 -34.93
CA ASP A 128 -25.90 39.32 -33.89
C ASP A 128 -24.59 39.43 -33.08
N PRO A 129 -24.05 40.64 -32.87
CA PRO A 129 -22.88 40.88 -32.02
C PRO A 129 -22.95 40.23 -30.62
N LEU A 130 -24.14 40.17 -29.98
CA LEU A 130 -24.30 39.51 -28.68
C LEU A 130 -24.07 38.00 -28.77
N LYS A 131 -24.51 37.36 -29.87
CA LYS A 131 -24.28 35.93 -30.09
C LYS A 131 -22.80 35.64 -30.35
N LEU A 132 -22.09 36.56 -30.99
CA LEU A 132 -20.65 36.43 -31.20
C LEU A 132 -19.91 36.37 -29.85
N VAL A 133 -20.19 37.31 -28.94
CA VAL A 133 -19.55 37.38 -27.62
C VAL A 133 -19.86 36.13 -26.77
N ASP A 134 -21.09 35.62 -26.80
CA ASP A 134 -21.44 34.38 -26.08
C ASP A 134 -20.61 33.20 -26.58
N ILE A 135 -20.42 33.07 -27.89
CA ILE A 135 -19.66 31.95 -28.45
C ILE A 135 -18.17 32.12 -28.21
N GLU A 136 -17.61 33.33 -28.36
CA GLU A 136 -16.22 33.62 -27.98
C GLU A 136 -15.95 33.23 -26.53
N THR A 137 -16.87 33.57 -25.61
CA THR A 137 -16.78 33.18 -24.19
C THR A 137 -16.71 31.66 -24.04
N ARG A 138 -17.56 30.91 -24.75
CA ARG A 138 -17.53 29.43 -24.73
C ARG A 138 -16.24 28.86 -25.29
N VAL A 139 -15.66 29.46 -26.32
CA VAL A 139 -14.36 29.03 -26.86
C VAL A 139 -13.26 29.26 -25.84
N TRP A 140 -13.25 30.42 -25.17
CA TRP A 140 -12.28 30.69 -24.11
C TRP A 140 -12.40 29.73 -22.94
N ASP A 141 -13.63 29.42 -22.52
CA ASP A 141 -13.86 28.43 -21.47
C ASP A 141 -13.40 27.02 -21.89
N ALA A 142 -13.64 26.63 -23.14
CA ALA A 142 -13.17 25.37 -23.69
C ALA A 142 -11.63 25.28 -23.77
N ARG A 143 -10.97 26.35 -24.22
CA ARG A 143 -9.50 26.45 -24.24
C ARG A 143 -8.92 26.40 -22.82
N ARG A 144 -9.55 27.09 -21.86
CA ARG A 144 -9.19 27.01 -20.44
C ARG A 144 -9.28 25.57 -19.93
N ALA A 145 -10.35 24.85 -20.27
CA ALA A 145 -10.50 23.44 -19.92
C ALA A 145 -9.41 22.55 -20.57
N GLY A 146 -8.94 22.88 -21.77
CA GLY A 146 -7.79 22.23 -22.42
C GLY A 146 -6.47 22.41 -21.66
N THR A 147 -6.19 23.65 -21.23
CA THR A 147 -5.02 23.95 -20.40
C THR A 147 -5.08 23.23 -19.06
N GLU A 148 -6.25 23.26 -18.40
CA GLU A 148 -6.48 22.57 -17.13
C GLU A 148 -6.27 21.05 -17.26
N ALA A 149 -6.75 20.44 -18.36
CA ALA A 149 -6.54 19.02 -18.62
C ALA A 149 -5.06 18.68 -18.85
N THR A 150 -4.28 19.59 -19.43
CA THR A 150 -2.83 19.41 -19.61
C THR A 150 -2.11 19.48 -18.27
N PHE A 151 -2.45 20.45 -17.43
CA PHE A 151 -1.92 20.54 -16.07
C PHE A 151 -2.28 19.29 -15.24
N GLY A 152 -3.54 18.85 -15.31
CA GLY A 152 -3.99 17.62 -14.65
C GLY A 152 -3.25 16.37 -15.10
N LEU A 153 -2.87 16.27 -16.37
CA LEU A 153 -2.04 15.17 -16.88
C LEU A 153 -0.63 15.20 -16.28
N GLU A 154 0.02 16.36 -16.25
CA GLU A 154 1.37 16.50 -15.67
C GLU A 154 1.35 16.23 -14.16
N GLN A 155 0.32 16.71 -13.45
CA GLN A 155 0.13 16.38 -12.04
C GLN A 155 -0.08 14.88 -11.82
N ALA A 156 -0.91 14.22 -12.64
CA ALA A 156 -1.12 12.78 -12.56
C ALA A 156 0.17 11.99 -12.87
N ARG A 157 0.99 12.48 -13.80
CA ARG A 157 2.31 11.90 -14.12
C ARG A 157 3.27 12.03 -12.94
N ALA A 158 3.36 13.21 -12.32
CA ALA A 158 4.18 13.45 -11.15
C ALA A 158 3.72 12.58 -9.97
N HIS A 159 2.40 12.47 -9.76
CA HIS A 159 1.83 11.61 -8.73
C HIS A 159 2.17 10.14 -8.98
N LEU A 160 2.01 9.64 -10.21
CA LEU A 160 2.40 8.27 -10.56
C LEU A 160 3.88 8.01 -10.30
N ALA A 161 4.77 8.93 -10.70
CA ALA A 161 6.19 8.83 -10.45
C ALA A 161 6.50 8.81 -8.95
N ALA A 162 5.84 9.65 -8.15
CA ALA A 162 5.99 9.68 -6.69
C ALA A 162 5.47 8.40 -6.03
N THR A 163 4.32 7.87 -6.45
CA THR A 163 3.77 6.61 -5.94
C THR A 163 4.73 5.45 -6.24
N ILE A 164 5.27 5.39 -7.46
CA ILE A 164 6.25 4.38 -7.84
C ILE A 164 7.54 4.54 -7.02
N GLY A 165 8.06 5.77 -6.87
CA GLY A 165 9.24 6.06 -6.07
C GLY A 165 9.09 5.63 -4.60
N ARG A 166 7.96 5.97 -3.98
CA ARG A 166 7.61 5.54 -2.62
C ARG A 166 7.53 4.03 -2.48
N VAL A 167 7.01 3.33 -3.49
CA VAL A 167 6.97 1.86 -3.49
C VAL A 167 8.39 1.29 -3.52
N PHE A 168 9.29 1.87 -4.31
CA PHE A 168 10.68 1.42 -4.37
C PHE A 168 11.47 1.69 -3.09
N GLU A 169 11.25 2.84 -2.43
CA GLU A 169 11.88 3.15 -1.13
C GLU A 169 11.44 2.20 -0.02
N SER A 170 10.24 1.63 -0.12
CA SER A 170 9.73 0.66 0.85
C SER A 170 10.25 -0.78 0.67
N ARG A 171 11.04 -1.05 -0.38
CA ARG A 171 11.46 -2.41 -0.80
C ARG A 171 12.88 -2.79 -0.35
#